data_AF-A0A946V7C6-F1
#
_entry.id   AF-A0A946V7C6-F1
#
_cell.length_a   1.000
_cell.length_b   1.000
_cell.length_c   1.000
_cell.angle_alpha   90.00
_cell.angle_beta   90.00
_cell.angle_gamma   90.00
#
_symmetry.space_group_name_H-M   'P 1'
#
loop_
_entity.id
_entity.type
_entity.pdbx_description
1 polymer ?
#
loop_
_entity_poly.entity_id
_entity_poly.type
_entity_poly.pdbx_seq_one_letter_code
_entity_poly.pdbx_strand_id
1 'polypeptide(L)'
;MRCREYTCLRLKRGTLHSRTHQRGFTLLEVLIAVVILSVGLLGLAALQATSLKSNHASLTRSQIAILSYDMIDRMRANRPAMLLGDYDLPTATQNANCTSVTGCTPAQMADHDYFEWSTLIARALPAGQGVVCRDDTGDDGTSAADHQCDGGTEFVVKLWWDEDGDGTLDDPFVMSFQP
;
A
#
# COMPACT_ATOMS: atom_id res chain seq x y z
N MET A 1 25.97 -51.91 -60.72
CA MET A 1 25.74 -51.84 -62.18
C MET A 1 24.26 -51.92 -62.48
N ARG A 2 23.66 -50.80 -62.92
CA ARG A 2 22.65 -50.67 -64.00
C ARG A 2 21.89 -49.34 -63.82
N CYS A 3 22.39 -48.29 -64.48
CA CYS A 3 21.53 -47.25 -65.00
C CYS A 3 20.70 -47.84 -66.14
N ARG A 4 19.39 -47.59 -66.15
CA ARG A 4 18.57 -47.68 -67.35
C ARG A 4 17.90 -46.33 -67.55
N GLU A 5 18.16 -45.80 -68.74
CA GLU A 5 17.51 -44.68 -69.41
C GLU A 5 16.00 -44.69 -69.17
N TYR A 6 15.35 -43.55 -68.98
CA TYR A 6 14.18 -43.11 -69.76
C TYR A 6 13.91 -41.61 -69.51
N THR A 7 13.90 -40.86 -70.61
CA THR A 7 13.17 -39.60 -70.81
C THR A 7 13.75 -38.32 -70.20
N CYS A 8 14.47 -37.59 -71.06
CA CYS A 8 14.82 -36.18 -70.87
C CYS A 8 13.54 -35.32 -70.84
N LEU A 9 12.99 -35.11 -69.65
CA LEU A 9 11.87 -34.20 -69.41
C LEU A 9 12.38 -32.76 -69.53
N ARG A 10 12.03 -32.12 -70.64
CA ARG A 10 12.27 -30.70 -70.93
C ARG A 10 11.48 -29.86 -69.92
N LEU A 11 12.07 -29.57 -68.75
CA LEU A 11 11.53 -28.61 -67.80
C LEU A 11 11.48 -27.24 -68.47
N LYS A 12 10.29 -26.85 -68.96
CA LYS A 12 9.98 -25.44 -69.22
C LYS A 12 10.19 -24.72 -67.89
N ARG A 13 11.23 -23.90 -67.80
CA ARG A 13 11.43 -22.91 -66.74
C ARG A 13 10.29 -21.90 -66.86
N GLY A 14 9.14 -22.24 -66.28
CA GLY A 14 8.10 -21.27 -65.98
C GLY A 14 8.68 -20.35 -64.93
N THR A 15 9.13 -19.17 -65.35
CA THR A 15 9.37 -18.06 -64.45
C THR A 15 8.06 -17.76 -63.74
N LEU A 16 7.88 -18.31 -62.53
CA LEU A 16 6.92 -17.80 -61.56
C LEU A 16 7.43 -16.43 -61.11
N HIS A 17 7.25 -15.43 -61.98
CA HIS A 17 7.25 -14.04 -61.56
C HIS A 17 5.98 -13.87 -60.70
N SER A 18 6.11 -14.20 -59.41
CA SER A 18 5.24 -13.60 -58.41
C SER A 18 5.54 -12.10 -58.44
N ARG A 19 4.78 -11.36 -59.25
CA ARG A 19 4.62 -9.93 -59.05
C ARG A 19 3.85 -9.79 -57.75
N THR A 20 4.56 -9.87 -56.63
CA THR A 20 4.07 -9.29 -55.39
C THR A 20 3.91 -7.80 -55.68
N HIS A 21 2.67 -7.39 -55.95
CA HIS A 21 2.31 -5.97 -56.02
C HIS A 21 2.64 -5.39 -54.64
N GLN A 22 3.81 -4.79 -54.48
CA GLN A 22 4.08 -3.92 -53.33
C GLN A 22 3.15 -2.73 -53.45
N ARG A 23 2.00 -2.81 -52.77
CA ARG A 23 1.19 -1.65 -52.47
C ARG A 23 1.96 -0.87 -51.42
N GLY A 24 2.62 0.21 -51.84
CA GLY A 24 3.22 1.14 -50.89
C GLY A 24 2.15 1.74 -49.99
N PHE A 25 2.47 1.90 -48.70
CA PHE A 25 1.60 2.59 -47.76
C PHE A 25 1.39 4.04 -48.20
N THR A 26 0.18 4.54 -48.08
CA THR A 26 -0.08 5.96 -48.35
C THR A 26 0.41 6.80 -47.16
N LEU A 27 0.87 8.03 -47.40
CA LEU A 27 1.30 8.96 -46.34
C LEU A 27 0.18 9.22 -45.31
N LEU A 28 -1.07 9.18 -45.77
CA LEU A 28 -2.28 9.30 -44.95
C LEU A 28 -2.48 8.09 -44.01
N GLU A 29 -2.18 6.88 -44.48
CA GLU A 29 -2.31 5.65 -43.69
C GLU A 29 -1.36 5.62 -42.49
N VAL A 30 -0.12 6.06 -42.70
CA VAL A 30 0.86 6.20 -41.60
C VAL A 30 0.43 7.28 -40.60
N LEU A 31 -0.09 8.41 -41.09
CA LEU A 31 -0.55 9.50 -40.21
C LEU A 31 -1.74 9.05 -39.35
N ILE A 32 -2.71 8.33 -39.94
CA ILE A 32 -3.83 7.76 -39.19
C ILE A 32 -3.33 6.73 -38.17
N ALA A 33 -2.40 5.85 -38.55
CA ALA A 33 -1.83 4.87 -37.62
C ALA A 33 -1.13 5.52 -36.43
N VAL A 34 -0.35 6.59 -36.64
CA VAL A 34 0.31 7.34 -35.56
C VAL A 34 -0.69 8.05 -34.66
N VAL A 35 -1.79 8.59 -35.20
CA VAL A 35 -2.85 9.21 -34.39
C VAL A 35 -3.54 8.16 -33.50
N ILE A 36 -3.95 7.03 -34.08
CA ILE A 36 -4.58 5.93 -33.32
C ILE A 36 -3.63 5.41 -32.24
N LEU A 37 -2.36 5.19 -32.58
CA LEU A 37 -1.33 4.75 -31.63
C LEU A 37 -1.16 5.77 -30.50
N SER A 38 -1.07 7.05 -30.81
CA SER A 38 -0.92 8.12 -29.82
C SER A 38 -2.09 8.13 -28.83
N VAL A 39 -3.33 8.02 -29.32
CA VAL A 39 -4.53 7.94 -28.46
C VAL A 39 -4.49 6.69 -27.59
N GLY A 40 -4.10 5.54 -28.16
CA GLY A 40 -3.95 4.28 -27.42
C GLY A 40 -2.91 4.37 -26.30
N LEU A 41 -1.76 5.01 -26.56
CA LEU A 41 -0.70 5.20 -25.56
C LEU A 41 -1.11 6.15 -24.44
N LEU A 42 -1.86 7.22 -24.74
CA LEU A 42 -2.44 8.09 -23.71
C LEU A 42 -3.43 7.34 -22.80
N GLY A 43 -4.26 6.47 -23.40
CA GLY A 43 -5.16 5.60 -22.63
C GLY A 43 -4.39 4.64 -21.70
N LEU A 44 -3.32 4.01 -22.21
CA LEU A 44 -2.45 3.15 -21.41
C LEU A 44 -1.77 3.91 -20.26
N ALA A 45 -1.29 5.13 -20.51
CA ALA A 45 -0.65 5.95 -19.49
C ALA A 45 -1.61 6.30 -18.34
N ALA A 46 -2.87 6.66 -18.65
CA ALA A 46 -3.89 6.91 -17.64
C ALA A 46 -4.20 5.66 -16.79
N LEU A 47 -4.27 4.49 -17.42
CA LEU A 47 -4.45 3.21 -16.70
C LEU A 47 -3.24 2.88 -15.81
N GLN A 48 -2.02 3.15 -16.27
CA GLN A 48 -0.82 2.97 -15.44
C GLN A 48 -0.82 3.90 -14.23
N ALA A 49 -1.14 5.19 -14.43
CA ALA A 49 -1.18 6.17 -13.34
C ALA A 49 -2.21 5.79 -12.26
N THR A 50 -3.42 5.39 -12.68
CA THR A 50 -4.47 4.95 -11.75
C THR A 50 -4.10 3.67 -11.02
N SER A 51 -3.48 2.70 -11.70
CA SER A 51 -2.95 1.48 -11.08
C SER A 51 -1.88 1.78 -10.03
N LEU A 52 -0.94 2.68 -10.32
CA LEU A 52 0.08 3.10 -9.35
C LEU A 52 -0.54 3.77 -8.12
N LYS A 53 -1.51 4.68 -8.31
CA LYS A 53 -2.23 5.32 -7.20
C LYS A 53 -2.94 4.28 -6.32
N SER A 54 -3.67 3.35 -6.93
CA SER A 54 -4.38 2.29 -6.19
C SER A 54 -3.44 1.36 -5.45
N ASN A 55 -2.29 1.00 -6.04
CA ASN A 55 -1.27 0.18 -5.38
C ASN A 55 -0.65 0.90 -4.19
N HIS A 56 -0.38 2.20 -4.32
CA HIS A 56 0.14 3.01 -3.22
C HIS A 56 -0.83 3.07 -2.04
N ALA A 57 -2.11 3.38 -2.29
CA ALA A 57 -3.14 3.39 -1.24
C ALA A 57 -3.26 2.03 -0.52
N SER A 58 -3.21 0.93 -1.28
CA SER A 58 -3.24 -0.44 -0.72
C SER A 58 -2.02 -0.74 0.17
N LEU A 59 -0.82 -0.28 -0.25
CA LEU A 59 0.40 -0.42 0.53
C LEU A 59 0.32 0.37 1.85
N THR A 60 -0.13 1.63 1.79
CA THR A 60 -0.31 2.49 2.98
C THR A 60 -1.29 1.86 3.97
N ARG A 61 -2.45 1.37 3.51
CA ARG A 61 -3.41 0.66 4.37
C ARG A 61 -2.84 -0.63 4.97
N SER A 62 -1.99 -1.35 4.24
CA SER A 62 -1.29 -2.52 4.76
C SER A 62 -0.29 -2.14 5.87
N GLN A 63 0.43 -1.03 5.72
CA GLN A 63 1.34 -0.50 6.75
C GLN A 63 0.57 -0.09 8.01
N ILE A 64 -0.56 0.60 7.86
CA ILE A 64 -1.46 0.98 8.96
C ILE A 64 -1.94 -0.25 9.74
N ALA A 65 -2.37 -1.31 9.04
CA ALA A 65 -2.78 -2.56 9.68
C ALA A 65 -1.62 -3.18 10.48
N ILE A 66 -0.41 -3.23 9.91
CA ILE A 66 0.79 -3.73 10.61
C ILE A 66 1.08 -2.89 11.85
N LEU A 67 1.05 -1.57 11.75
CA LEU A 67 1.27 -0.66 12.89
C LEU A 67 0.20 -0.83 13.97
N SER A 68 -1.05 -1.08 13.58
CA SER A 68 -2.14 -1.33 14.54
C SER A 68 -1.89 -2.63 15.31
N TYR A 69 -1.55 -3.71 14.61
CA TYR A 69 -1.20 -4.98 15.25
C TYR A 69 0.06 -4.88 16.12
N ASP A 70 1.07 -4.10 15.72
CA ASP A 70 2.27 -3.86 16.53
C ASP A 70 1.91 -3.31 17.92
N MET A 71 1.02 -2.32 17.99
CA MET A 71 0.55 -1.77 19.27
C MET A 71 -0.26 -2.78 20.09
N ILE A 72 -1.18 -3.50 19.45
CA ILE A 72 -1.97 -4.54 20.13
C ILE A 72 -1.06 -5.62 20.72
N ASP A 73 -0.03 -6.03 20.00
CA ASP A 73 0.90 -7.05 20.46
C ASP A 73 1.80 -6.54 21.59
N ARG A 74 2.20 -5.26 21.57
CA ARG A 74 2.88 -4.60 22.71
C ARG A 74 1.99 -4.60 23.97
N MET A 75 0.73 -4.23 23.83
CA MET A 75 -0.25 -4.25 24.92
C MET A 75 -0.46 -5.66 25.49
N ARG A 76 -0.53 -6.67 24.63
CA ARG A 76 -0.63 -8.09 25.04
C ARG A 76 0.61 -8.56 25.79
N ALA A 77 1.79 -8.15 25.33
CA ALA A 77 3.06 -8.48 25.99
C ALA A 77 3.15 -7.83 27.39
N ASN A 78 2.59 -6.63 27.54
CA ASN A 78 2.55 -5.88 28.80
C ASN A 78 1.14 -5.93 29.45
N ARG A 79 0.62 -7.15 29.61
CA ARG A 79 -0.72 -7.40 30.18
C ARG A 79 -0.98 -6.69 31.52
N PRO A 80 -0.03 -6.58 32.48
CA PRO A 80 -0.28 -5.86 33.73
C PRO A 80 -0.66 -4.39 33.52
N ALA A 81 0.05 -3.68 32.64
CA ALA A 81 -0.23 -2.28 32.33
C ALA A 81 -1.57 -2.13 31.60
N MET A 82 -1.86 -3.03 30.66
CA MET A 82 -3.15 -3.07 29.95
C MET A 82 -4.34 -3.26 30.90
N LEU A 83 -4.24 -4.16 31.88
CA LEU A 83 -5.31 -4.40 32.86
C LEU A 83 -5.50 -3.23 33.83
N LEU A 84 -4.42 -2.49 34.13
CA LEU A 84 -4.48 -1.28 34.97
C LEU A 84 -4.94 -0.04 34.20
N GLY A 85 -5.07 -0.13 32.87
CA GLY A 85 -5.49 0.99 32.02
C GLY A 85 -4.37 1.93 31.61
N ASP A 86 -3.10 1.55 31.80
CA ASP A 86 -1.95 2.40 31.47
C ASP A 86 -1.77 2.64 29.96
N TYR A 87 -2.47 1.87 29.11
CA TYR A 87 -2.55 2.09 27.65
C TYR A 87 -3.81 2.86 27.23
N ASP A 88 -4.61 3.37 28.17
CA ASP A 88 -5.72 4.27 27.86
C ASP A 88 -5.21 5.71 27.82
N LEU A 89 -4.98 6.23 26.61
CA LEU A 89 -4.34 7.53 26.36
C LEU A 89 -2.95 7.67 27.04
N PRO A 90 -2.00 6.76 26.75
CA PRO A 90 -0.66 6.80 27.33
C PRO A 90 0.10 8.06 26.90
N THR A 91 1.08 8.46 27.70
CA THR A 91 1.91 9.62 27.37
C THR A 91 3.11 9.16 26.54
N ALA A 92 3.38 9.81 25.40
CA ALA A 92 4.54 9.48 24.56
C ALA A 92 5.85 9.88 25.25
N THR A 93 6.37 9.02 26.14
CA THR A 93 7.58 9.27 26.92
C THR A 93 8.64 8.22 26.65
N GLN A 94 9.79 8.64 26.14
CA GLN A 94 10.93 7.74 25.97
C GLN A 94 11.56 7.39 27.33
N ASN A 95 11.79 6.10 27.58
CA ASN A 95 12.54 5.63 28.75
C ASN A 95 13.61 4.61 28.35
N ALA A 96 14.87 5.03 28.40
CA ALA A 96 16.02 4.21 28.02
C ALA A 96 16.18 2.93 28.87
N ASN A 97 15.63 2.90 30.09
CA ASN A 97 15.75 1.72 30.96
C ASN A 97 14.84 0.57 30.52
N CYS A 98 13.76 0.85 29.76
CA CYS A 98 12.80 -0.17 29.31
C CYS A 98 13.40 -1.21 28.37
N THR A 99 14.49 -0.88 27.66
CA THR A 99 15.23 -1.77 26.77
C THR A 99 16.54 -2.28 27.38
N SER A 100 16.75 -2.03 28.67
CA SER A 100 17.95 -2.42 29.42
C SER A 100 17.69 -3.55 30.40
N VAL A 101 18.76 -4.15 30.94
CA VAL A 101 18.66 -5.19 31.99
C VAL A 101 18.00 -4.66 33.28
N THR A 102 18.14 -3.37 33.58
CA THR A 102 17.49 -2.73 34.74
C THR A 102 15.97 -2.77 34.61
N GLY A 103 15.45 -2.73 33.37
CA GLY A 103 14.03 -2.68 33.08
C GLY A 103 13.36 -1.37 33.50
N CYS A 104 12.06 -1.29 33.25
CA CYS A 104 11.18 -0.22 33.73
C CYS A 104 9.88 -0.83 34.25
N THR A 105 9.06 -0.02 34.92
CA THR A 105 7.73 -0.49 35.39
C THR A 105 6.78 -0.74 34.20
N PRO A 106 5.75 -1.60 34.37
CA PRO A 106 4.75 -1.81 33.32
C PRO A 106 4.13 -0.53 32.75
N ALA A 107 3.79 0.45 33.61
CA ALA A 107 3.27 1.74 33.18
C ALA A 107 4.29 2.54 32.35
N GLN A 108 5.55 2.59 32.79
CA GLN A 108 6.63 3.24 32.02
C GLN A 108 6.90 2.55 30.69
N MET A 109 6.69 1.23 30.62
CA MET A 109 6.79 0.48 29.37
C MET A 109 5.65 0.85 28.41
N ALA A 110 4.43 1.06 28.90
CA ALA A 110 3.30 1.52 28.08
C ALA A 110 3.55 2.92 27.47
N ASP A 111 4.04 3.87 28.26
CA ASP A 111 4.43 5.20 27.78
C ASP A 111 5.56 5.12 26.73
N HIS A 112 6.53 4.23 26.94
CA HIS A 112 7.65 4.01 26.03
C HIS A 112 7.22 3.35 24.72
N ASP A 113 6.36 2.33 24.79
CA ASP A 113 5.75 1.68 23.63
C ASP A 113 5.00 2.69 22.76
N TYR A 114 4.19 3.55 23.40
CA TYR A 114 3.45 4.58 22.69
C TYR A 114 4.38 5.62 22.04
N PHE A 115 5.47 6.00 22.70
CA PHE A 115 6.50 6.85 22.11
C PHE A 115 7.15 6.21 20.86
N GLU A 116 7.54 4.94 20.95
CA GLU A 116 8.16 4.24 19.82
C GLU A 116 7.18 4.10 18.66
N TRP A 117 5.95 3.68 18.96
CA TRP A 117 4.90 3.48 17.99
C TRP A 117 4.48 4.77 17.28
N SER A 118 4.25 5.86 18.02
CA SER A 118 3.96 7.17 17.43
C SER A 118 5.12 7.67 16.54
N THR A 119 6.36 7.38 16.93
CA THR A 119 7.53 7.67 16.10
C THR A 119 7.56 6.83 14.81
N LEU A 120 7.13 5.58 14.86
CA LEU A 120 7.04 4.72 13.67
C LEU A 120 5.94 5.19 12.73
N ILE A 121 4.76 5.55 13.25
CA ILE A 121 3.65 6.11 12.48
C ILE A 121 4.10 7.36 11.73
N ALA A 122 4.71 8.32 12.44
CA ALA A 122 5.13 9.59 11.86
C ALA A 122 6.20 9.43 10.75
N ARG A 123 6.93 8.30 10.74
CA ARG A 123 7.92 7.96 9.70
C ARG A 123 7.33 7.16 8.55
N ALA A 124 6.31 6.34 8.81
CA ALA A 124 5.72 5.44 7.84
C ALA A 124 4.61 6.09 7.01
N LEU A 125 3.84 7.01 7.61
CA LEU A 125 2.63 7.56 7.02
C LEU A 125 2.74 9.09 6.84
N PRO A 126 2.24 9.65 5.71
CA PRO A 126 2.16 11.10 5.53
C PRO A 126 1.26 11.72 6.61
N ALA A 127 1.82 12.68 7.36
CA ALA A 127 1.13 13.32 8.50
C ALA A 127 0.53 12.33 9.52
N GLY A 128 1.06 11.11 9.61
CA GLY A 128 0.49 10.03 10.38
C GLY A 128 0.36 10.35 11.87
N GLN A 129 -0.79 10.04 12.44
CA GLN A 129 -1.09 10.17 13.86
C GLN A 129 -1.77 8.89 14.36
N GLY A 130 -1.57 8.54 15.63
CA GLY A 130 -2.20 7.38 16.22
C GLY A 130 -2.60 7.63 17.66
N VAL A 131 -3.70 7.02 18.08
CA VAL A 131 -4.23 7.05 19.45
C VAL A 131 -4.61 5.64 19.88
N VAL A 132 -4.37 5.35 21.15
CA VAL A 132 -4.85 4.13 21.81
C VAL A 132 -5.65 4.56 23.02
N CYS A 133 -6.87 4.05 23.15
CA CYS A 133 -7.74 4.38 24.26
C CYS A 133 -8.84 3.33 24.45
N ARG A 134 -9.60 3.45 25.52
CA ARG A 134 -10.89 2.76 25.65
C ARG A 134 -11.97 3.58 24.97
N ASP A 135 -12.72 2.92 24.09
CA ASP A 135 -13.74 3.58 23.28
C ASP A 135 -14.85 2.59 22.91
N ASP A 136 -16.11 2.95 23.18
CA ASP A 136 -17.29 2.15 22.79
C ASP A 136 -17.80 2.58 21.39
N THR A 137 -17.35 3.73 20.87
CA THR A 137 -17.65 4.29 19.53
C THR A 137 -16.38 4.48 18.68
N GLY A 138 -15.58 3.42 18.53
CA GLY A 138 -14.25 3.51 17.90
C GLY A 138 -14.14 4.12 16.49
N ASP A 139 -15.22 4.18 15.70
CA ASP A 139 -15.23 4.73 14.32
C ASP A 139 -15.40 6.27 14.25
N ASP A 140 -15.19 6.99 15.35
CA ASP A 140 -15.26 8.45 15.42
C ASP A 140 -13.89 9.13 15.67
N GLY A 141 -13.94 10.46 15.73
CA GLY A 141 -12.76 11.30 15.88
C GLY A 141 -12.12 11.70 14.55
N THR A 142 -11.58 12.91 14.50
CA THR A 142 -11.05 13.52 13.27
C THR A 142 -9.54 13.66 13.27
N SER A 143 -8.90 13.47 14.42
CA SER A 143 -7.44 13.53 14.57
C SER A 143 -7.01 12.94 15.91
N ALA A 144 -5.70 12.82 16.14
CA ALA A 144 -5.21 12.45 17.47
C ALA A 144 -5.50 13.50 18.56
N ALA A 145 -5.77 14.76 18.20
CA ALA A 145 -6.16 15.80 19.16
C ALA A 145 -7.67 15.80 19.46
N ASP A 146 -8.46 15.30 18.51
CA ASP A 146 -9.92 15.19 18.58
C ASP A 146 -10.33 13.73 18.37
N HIS A 147 -9.81 12.88 19.26
CA HIS A 147 -9.84 11.43 19.13
C HIS A 147 -11.14 10.78 19.62
N GLN A 148 -11.99 11.55 20.33
CA GLN A 148 -13.33 11.15 20.78
C GLN A 148 -13.40 9.86 21.63
N CYS A 149 -12.33 9.54 22.35
CA CYS A 149 -12.32 8.37 23.25
C CYS A 149 -13.29 8.62 24.41
N ASP A 150 -14.39 7.88 24.44
CA ASP A 150 -15.52 8.08 25.37
C ASP A 150 -15.57 7.05 26.51
N GLY A 151 -14.58 6.16 26.58
CA GLY A 151 -14.44 5.12 27.61
C GLY A 151 -14.91 3.76 27.12
N GLY A 152 -15.20 2.83 28.03
CA GLY A 152 -15.64 1.49 27.66
C GLY A 152 -14.71 0.36 28.10
N THR A 153 -14.99 -0.84 27.60
CA THR A 153 -14.26 -2.05 28.02
C THR A 153 -13.24 -2.54 27.00
N GLU A 154 -13.43 -2.19 25.73
CA GLU A 154 -12.58 -2.55 24.62
C GLU A 154 -11.50 -1.47 24.42
N PHE A 155 -10.29 -1.90 24.06
CA PHE A 155 -9.27 -0.97 23.61
C PHE A 155 -9.39 -0.79 22.12
N VAL A 156 -9.27 0.46 21.68
CA VAL A 156 -9.32 0.85 20.28
C VAL A 156 -8.01 1.52 19.91
N VAL A 157 -7.44 1.08 18.80
CA VAL A 157 -6.28 1.67 18.15
C VAL A 157 -6.78 2.42 16.92
N LYS A 158 -6.65 3.75 16.93
CA LYS A 158 -7.07 4.65 15.85
C LYS A 158 -5.84 5.25 15.17
N LEU A 159 -5.79 5.22 13.84
CA LEU A 159 -4.73 5.87 13.05
C LEU A 159 -5.33 6.79 12.00
N TRP A 160 -4.82 8.01 11.91
CA TRP A 160 -5.15 8.99 10.88
C TRP A 160 -3.92 9.28 10.03
N TRP A 161 -4.12 9.55 8.75
CA TRP A 161 -3.07 9.97 7.82
C TRP A 161 -3.68 10.83 6.71
N ASP A 162 -2.81 11.50 5.95
CA ASP A 162 -3.17 12.28 4.77
C ASP A 162 -2.89 11.42 3.51
N GLU A 163 -3.93 10.80 2.92
CA GLU A 163 -3.77 9.90 1.77
C GLU A 163 -3.52 10.66 0.46
N ASP A 164 -4.11 11.85 0.28
CA ASP A 164 -4.09 12.59 -0.98
C ASP A 164 -3.13 13.80 -1.02
N GLY A 165 -2.53 14.13 0.13
CA GLY A 165 -1.52 15.16 0.29
C GLY A 165 -2.10 16.57 0.37
N ASP A 166 -3.39 16.72 0.70
CA ASP A 166 -4.06 18.02 0.79
C ASP A 166 -3.82 18.75 2.13
N GLY A 167 -3.15 18.09 3.07
CA GLY A 167 -2.83 18.61 4.41
C GLY A 167 -3.95 18.42 5.44
N THR A 168 -5.01 17.69 5.08
CA THR A 168 -6.06 17.25 5.99
C THR A 168 -5.91 15.76 6.30
N LEU A 169 -6.43 15.34 7.45
CA LEU A 169 -6.42 13.94 7.84
C LEU A 169 -7.72 13.29 7.38
N ASP A 170 -7.61 12.10 6.82
CA ASP A 170 -8.75 11.26 6.43
C ASP A 170 -9.39 10.57 7.64
N ASP A 171 -10.57 9.98 7.43
CA ASP A 171 -11.26 9.15 8.44
C ASP A 171 -10.31 8.07 9.00
N PRO A 172 -10.37 7.80 10.32
CA PRO A 172 -9.40 6.91 10.94
C PRO A 172 -9.53 5.48 10.43
N PHE A 173 -8.39 4.80 10.36
CA PHE A 173 -8.38 3.36 10.44
C PHE A 173 -8.50 2.94 11.90
N VAL A 174 -9.41 2.01 12.17
CA VAL A 174 -9.79 1.62 13.52
C VAL A 174 -9.62 0.11 13.68
N MET A 175 -8.99 -0.29 14.79
CA MET A 175 -8.93 -1.68 15.21
C MET A 175 -9.24 -1.78 16.69
N SER A 176 -10.27 -2.54 17.02
CA SER A 176 -10.69 -2.78 18.40
C SER A 176 -10.20 -4.15 18.87
N PHE A 177 -9.87 -4.27 20.16
CA PHE A 177 -9.55 -5.54 20.77
C PHE A 177 -9.83 -5.57 22.28
N GLN A 178 -10.14 -6.76 22.77
CA GLN A 178 -10.34 -7.01 24.18
C GLN A 178 -9.09 -7.62 24.86
N PRO A 179 -8.79 -7.23 26.11
CA PRO A 179 -7.63 -7.70 26.89
C PRO A 179 -7.65 -9.19 27.31
#